data_AF-A0A7K3HEX2-F1
#
_entry.id   AF-A0A7K3HEX2-F1
#
_cell.length_a   1.000
_cell.length_b   1.000
_cell.length_c   1.000
_cell.angle_alpha   90.00
_cell.angle_beta   90.00
_cell.angle_gamma   90.00
#
_symmetry.space_group_name_H-M   'P 1'
#
loop_
_entity.id
_entity.type
_entity.pdbx_description
1 polymer ?
#
loop_
_entity_poly.entity_id
_entity_poly.type
_entity_poly.pdbx_seq_one_letter_code
_entity_poly.pdbx_strand_id
1 'polypeptide(L)'
;ARAVARAALHRVDEEEKETRRGRGAGPVVLGSGNLGLISFPELPGRVSREEIERRHPALLGTLAEHPGIGFLLVRSEEYGPVVLGPHGGEHRLDQRVVIGPDPLAPFGPEAEDAVRRTAAFPHAADIMVNSAYDPTTGRVHAFEAQIGSHGGLGGSQGHAFLLRPAELSPPVPEGEILTGAEAVHRVFRRWLAETEAP
;
A
#
# COMPACT_ATOMS: atom_id res chain seq x y z
N ALA A 1 31.44 7.68 -10.68
CA ALA A 1 31.82 6.29 -11.04
C ALA A 1 31.89 5.35 -9.82
N ARG A 2 32.74 5.60 -8.81
CA ARG A 2 32.85 4.74 -7.60
C ARG A 2 31.58 4.63 -6.74
N ALA A 3 30.78 5.70 -6.64
CA ALA A 3 29.53 5.69 -5.87
C ALA A 3 28.42 4.84 -6.52
N VAL A 4 28.36 4.79 -7.86
CA VAL A 4 27.36 4.02 -8.62
C VAL A 4 27.64 2.51 -8.54
N ALA A 5 28.92 2.11 -8.51
CA ALA A 5 29.31 0.72 -8.33
C ALA A 5 28.99 0.16 -6.94
N ARG A 6 28.90 1.02 -5.91
CA ARG A 6 28.58 0.62 -4.53
C ARG A 6 27.08 0.37 -4.32
N ALA A 7 26.23 0.97 -5.13
CA ALA A 7 24.78 0.71 -5.14
C ALA A 7 24.41 -0.58 -5.90
N ALA A 8 25.18 -0.94 -6.94
CA ALA A 8 24.95 -2.14 -7.74
C ALA A 8 25.49 -3.43 -7.10
N LEU A 9 26.41 -3.32 -6.14
CA LEU A 9 26.96 -4.42 -5.38
C LEU A 9 26.55 -4.19 -3.94
N HIS A 10 25.54 -4.90 -3.43
CA HIS A 10 25.15 -4.94 -2.01
C HIS A 10 26.31 -5.40 -1.12
N ARG A 11 27.36 -4.60 -0.98
CA ARG A 11 28.50 -4.83 -0.11
C ARG A 11 28.25 -4.00 1.13
N VAL A 12 27.43 -4.57 2.01
CA VAL A 12 27.30 -4.12 3.40
C VAL A 12 28.69 -4.29 4.02
N ASP A 13 29.27 -3.21 4.52
CA ASP A 13 30.59 -3.21 5.15
C ASP A 13 30.57 -4.19 6.35
N GLU A 14 31.62 -5.00 6.55
CA GLU A 14 31.63 -6.09 7.54
C GLU A 14 31.43 -5.58 9.00
N GLU A 15 31.82 -4.34 9.29
CA GLU A 15 31.56 -3.66 10.57
C GLU A 15 30.06 -3.38 10.81
N GLU A 16 29.28 -3.09 9.74
CA GLU A 16 27.81 -2.97 9.82
C GLU A 16 27.14 -4.34 10.05
N LYS A 17 27.75 -5.44 9.58
CA LYS A 17 27.24 -6.80 9.83
C LYS A 17 27.47 -7.24 11.26
N GLU A 18 28.62 -6.91 11.87
CA GLU A 18 28.90 -7.23 13.28
C GLU A 18 28.01 -6.45 14.25
N THR A 19 27.77 -5.17 13.99
CA THR A 19 26.82 -4.36 14.80
C THR A 19 25.38 -4.86 14.68
N ARG A 20 24.96 -5.38 13.52
CA ARG A 20 23.64 -6.01 13.31
C ARG A 20 23.47 -7.37 13.96
N ARG A 21 24.55 -8.10 14.25
CA ARG A 21 24.50 -9.42 14.91
C ARG A 21 24.26 -9.35 16.43
N GLY A 22 24.52 -8.20 17.05
CA GLY A 22 24.34 -7.98 18.51
C GLY A 22 23.01 -7.34 18.91
N ARG A 23 22.26 -6.79 17.94
CA ARG A 23 20.87 -6.35 18.11
C ARG A 23 19.99 -7.41 17.46
N GLY A 24 18.81 -7.70 18.01
CA GLY A 24 17.82 -8.52 17.30
C GLY A 24 17.66 -8.07 15.85
N ALA A 25 17.24 -8.97 14.96
CA ALA A 25 16.87 -8.65 13.60
C ALA A 25 15.78 -7.55 13.65
N GLY A 26 16.21 -6.30 13.49
CA GLY A 26 15.32 -5.13 13.52
C GLY A 26 14.23 -5.18 12.44
N PRO A 27 13.36 -4.17 12.38
CA PRO A 27 12.29 -4.14 11.39
C PRO A 27 12.82 -4.28 9.97
N VAL A 28 12.14 -5.09 9.17
CA VAL A 28 12.35 -5.17 7.73
C VAL A 28 11.55 -4.07 7.08
N VAL A 29 12.22 -3.19 6.34
CA VAL A 29 11.62 -2.07 5.62
C VAL A 29 11.87 -2.25 4.14
N LEU A 30 10.80 -2.29 3.36
CA LEU A 30 10.84 -2.45 1.90
C LEU A 30 10.11 -1.27 1.26
N GLY A 31 10.79 -0.55 0.37
CA GLY A 31 10.18 0.40 -0.55
C GLY A 31 9.86 -0.29 -1.88
N SER A 32 8.67 -0.04 -2.41
CA SER A 32 8.20 -0.54 -3.71
C SER A 32 7.39 0.56 -4.37
N GLY A 33 8.03 1.33 -5.28
CA GLY A 33 7.46 2.56 -5.83
C GLY A 33 6.99 3.51 -4.72
N ASN A 34 5.69 3.83 -4.69
CA ASN A 34 5.10 4.75 -3.72
C ASN A 34 4.42 4.03 -2.53
N LEU A 35 4.75 2.75 -2.36
CA LEU A 35 4.29 1.87 -1.29
C LEU A 35 5.48 1.45 -0.43
N GLY A 36 5.36 1.61 0.89
CA GLY A 36 6.30 1.11 1.87
C GLY A 36 5.69 -0.03 2.67
N LEU A 37 6.49 -1.05 2.98
CA LEU A 37 6.10 -2.21 3.77
C LEU A 37 7.07 -2.34 4.95
N ILE A 38 6.55 -2.32 6.17
CA ILE A 38 7.32 -2.49 7.39
C ILE A 38 6.79 -3.72 8.13
N SER A 39 7.70 -4.65 8.44
CA SER A 39 7.41 -5.88 9.17
C SER A 39 8.40 -6.11 10.31
N PHE A 40 7.90 -6.68 11.40
CA PHE A 40 8.69 -7.03 12.59
C PHE A 40 8.81 -8.57 12.67
N PRO A 41 9.77 -9.19 11.95
CA PRO A 41 9.85 -10.64 11.82
C PRO A 41 10.14 -11.39 13.12
N GLU A 42 10.61 -10.69 14.16
CA GLU A 42 10.82 -11.27 15.50
C GLU A 42 9.51 -11.50 16.25
N LEU A 43 8.41 -10.93 15.78
CA LEU A 43 7.10 -11.02 16.40
C LEU A 43 6.22 -12.01 15.63
N PRO A 44 5.45 -12.86 16.32
CA PRO A 44 4.60 -13.83 15.67
C PRO A 44 3.37 -13.18 15.03
N GLY A 45 3.08 -13.56 13.79
CA GLY A 45 1.89 -13.10 13.07
C GLY A 45 1.94 -11.63 12.66
N ARG A 46 0.78 -11.06 12.30
CA ARG A 46 0.64 -9.64 11.98
C ARG A 46 0.54 -8.83 13.26
N VAL A 47 1.50 -7.96 13.50
CA VAL A 47 1.62 -7.17 14.73
C VAL A 47 0.52 -6.11 14.77
N SER A 48 -0.11 -5.97 15.94
CA SER A 48 -1.17 -4.99 16.16
C SER A 48 -0.63 -3.57 16.33
N ARG A 49 -1.48 -2.58 16.05
CA ARG A 49 -1.23 -1.16 16.31
C ARG A 49 -0.81 -0.96 17.77
N GLU A 50 -1.57 -1.53 18.68
CA GLU A 50 -1.38 -1.40 20.13
C GLU A 50 -0.01 -1.94 20.54
N GLU A 51 0.39 -3.07 19.97
CA GLU A 51 1.69 -3.69 20.24
C GLU A 51 2.85 -2.90 19.60
N ILE A 52 2.66 -2.35 18.39
CA ILE A 52 3.63 -1.45 17.74
C ILE A 52 3.82 -0.19 18.60
N GLU A 53 2.74 0.45 19.05
CA GLU A 53 2.80 1.65 19.88
C GLU A 53 3.49 1.38 21.23
N ARG A 54 3.25 0.21 21.83
CA ARG A 54 3.89 -0.22 23.08
C ARG A 54 5.40 -0.43 22.93
N ARG A 55 5.84 -1.10 21.85
CA ARG A 55 7.26 -1.41 21.60
C ARG A 55 8.05 -0.25 21.00
N HIS A 56 7.37 0.58 20.21
CA HIS A 56 7.96 1.70 19.47
C HIS A 56 7.11 2.97 19.65
N PRO A 57 7.15 3.59 20.86
CA PRO A 57 6.40 4.80 21.13
C PRO A 57 6.67 5.89 20.08
N ALA A 58 5.62 6.62 19.70
CA ALA A 58 5.63 7.68 18.69
C ALA A 58 5.96 7.26 17.24
N LEU A 59 6.26 5.99 16.94
CA LEU A 59 6.57 5.55 15.57
C LEU A 59 5.43 5.86 14.58
N LEU A 60 4.21 5.38 14.87
CA LEU A 60 3.06 5.56 13.97
C LEU A 60 2.70 7.03 13.80
N GLY A 61 2.68 7.80 14.90
CA GLY A 61 2.43 9.24 14.86
C GLY A 61 3.48 9.99 14.04
N THR A 62 4.77 9.68 14.23
CA THR A 62 5.87 10.32 13.48
C THR A 62 5.77 10.03 11.97
N LEU A 63 5.45 8.78 11.61
CA LEU A 63 5.26 8.40 10.21
C LEU A 63 4.02 9.06 9.60
N ALA A 64 2.90 9.09 10.32
CA ALA A 64 1.64 9.68 9.84
C ALA A 64 1.75 11.20 9.63
N GLU A 65 2.56 11.90 10.43
CA GLU A 65 2.82 13.34 10.30
C GLU A 65 3.94 13.68 9.29
N HIS A 66 4.63 12.67 8.73
CA HIS A 66 5.71 12.93 7.79
C HIS A 66 5.16 13.44 6.45
N PRO A 67 5.63 14.57 5.90
CA PRO A 67 5.02 15.19 4.70
C PRO A 67 5.16 14.36 3.42
N GLY A 68 6.06 13.37 3.41
CA GLY A 68 6.19 12.40 2.31
C GLY A 68 5.26 11.19 2.40
N ILE A 69 4.48 11.05 3.49
CA ILE A 69 3.57 9.94 3.75
C ILE A 69 2.13 10.48 3.68
N GLY A 70 1.27 9.77 2.96
CA GLY A 70 -0.14 10.12 2.82
C GLY A 70 -0.97 9.42 3.89
N PHE A 71 -0.72 8.13 4.09
CA PHE A 71 -1.35 7.37 5.17
C PHE A 71 -0.55 6.11 5.54
N LEU A 72 -0.87 5.55 6.70
CA LEU A 72 -0.47 4.24 7.18
C LEU A 72 -1.69 3.34 7.26
N LEU A 73 -1.58 2.08 6.85
CA LEU A 73 -2.54 1.02 7.17
C LEU A 73 -1.93 0.12 8.24
N VAL A 74 -2.63 -0.01 9.36
CA VAL A 74 -2.26 -0.88 10.50
C VAL A 74 -3.45 -1.77 10.90
N ARG A 75 -3.22 -2.74 11.77
CA ARG A 75 -4.27 -3.58 12.37
C ARG A 75 -4.44 -3.23 13.84
N SER A 76 -5.55 -2.62 14.22
CA SER A 76 -5.98 -2.52 15.61
C SER A 76 -6.60 -3.83 16.09
N GLU A 77 -6.38 -4.16 17.36
CA GLU A 77 -7.09 -5.25 18.04
C GLU A 77 -8.56 -4.94 18.27
N GLU A 78 -8.91 -3.68 18.52
CA GLU A 78 -10.27 -3.23 18.80
C GLU A 78 -11.04 -2.90 17.51
N TYR A 79 -10.39 -2.22 16.57
CA TYR A 79 -11.05 -1.65 15.39
C TYR A 79 -10.74 -2.37 14.07
N GLY A 80 -9.96 -3.46 14.11
CA GLY A 80 -9.54 -4.17 12.92
C GLY A 80 -8.63 -3.29 12.04
N PRO A 81 -8.80 -3.26 10.71
CA PRO A 81 -7.97 -2.43 9.83
C PRO A 81 -8.25 -0.93 10.02
N VAL A 82 -7.20 -0.19 10.37
CA VAL A 82 -7.26 1.26 10.62
C VAL A 82 -6.24 1.97 9.73
N VAL A 83 -6.69 3.06 9.12
CA VAL A 83 -5.84 3.98 8.37
C VAL A 83 -5.52 5.19 9.23
N LEU A 84 -4.25 5.54 9.34
CA LEU A 84 -3.75 6.71 10.08
C LEU A 84 -3.17 7.71 9.09
N GLY A 85 -3.47 8.99 9.26
CA GLY A 85 -2.99 10.07 8.42
C GLY A 85 -2.54 11.29 9.22
N PRO A 86 -2.13 12.37 8.53
CA PRO A 86 -1.64 13.57 9.17
C PRO A 86 -2.73 14.26 10.00
N HIS A 87 -2.31 15.10 10.93
CA HIS A 87 -3.19 15.91 11.78
C HIS A 87 -4.17 15.09 12.61
N GLY A 88 -3.73 13.89 13.03
CA GLY A 88 -4.55 12.94 13.80
C GLY A 88 -5.71 12.32 13.02
N GLY A 89 -5.67 12.35 11.69
CA GLY A 89 -6.65 11.68 10.83
C GLY A 89 -6.64 10.16 11.05
N GLU A 90 -7.81 9.58 11.27
CA GLU A 90 -8.00 8.15 11.45
C GLU A 90 -9.26 7.68 10.71
N HIS A 91 -9.15 6.59 9.96
CA HIS A 91 -10.29 5.94 9.31
C HIS A 91 -10.31 4.46 9.69
N ARG A 92 -11.34 4.06 10.45
CA ARG A 92 -11.60 2.68 10.88
C ARG A 92 -12.43 1.97 9.83
N LEU A 93 -11.80 1.09 9.04
CA LEU A 93 -12.43 0.59 7.82
C LEU A 93 -13.58 -0.37 8.10
N ASP A 94 -13.56 -1.15 9.17
CA ASP A 94 -14.66 -2.09 9.46
C ASP A 94 -15.92 -1.35 9.91
N GLN A 95 -15.78 -0.32 10.75
CA GLN A 95 -16.92 0.49 11.19
C GLN A 95 -17.29 1.62 10.21
N ARG A 96 -16.45 1.92 9.21
CA ARG A 96 -16.59 3.07 8.31
C ARG A 96 -16.71 4.40 9.08
N VAL A 97 -15.86 4.55 10.08
CA VAL A 97 -15.82 5.73 10.95
C VAL A 97 -14.54 6.50 10.69
N VAL A 98 -14.68 7.80 10.43
CA VAL A 98 -13.58 8.76 10.29
C VAL A 98 -13.51 9.64 11.52
N ILE A 99 -12.29 9.87 12.03
CA ILE A 99 -11.96 10.78 13.11
C ILE A 99 -10.94 11.78 12.57
N GLY A 100 -11.22 13.08 12.75
CA GLY A 100 -10.39 14.12 12.16
C GLY A 100 -10.49 14.14 10.62
N PRO A 101 -9.44 14.62 9.91
CA PRO A 101 -9.39 14.56 8.45
C PRO A 101 -9.33 13.11 7.96
N ASP A 102 -10.13 12.76 6.95
CA ASP A 102 -10.08 11.42 6.34
C ASP A 102 -8.75 11.22 5.57
N PRO A 103 -7.88 10.28 5.98
CA PRO A 103 -6.63 10.02 5.28
C PRO A 103 -6.82 9.50 3.86
N LEU A 104 -7.98 8.91 3.53
CA LEU A 104 -8.25 8.30 2.23
C LEU A 104 -8.95 9.24 1.25
N ALA A 105 -9.54 10.35 1.72
CA ALA A 105 -10.29 11.27 0.86
C ALA A 105 -9.52 11.77 -0.38
N PRO A 106 -8.20 12.06 -0.32
CA PRO A 106 -7.45 12.48 -1.51
C PRO A 106 -7.35 11.41 -2.60
N PHE A 107 -7.56 10.14 -2.28
CA PHE A 107 -7.29 9.00 -3.18
C PHE A 107 -8.51 8.53 -3.98
N GLY A 108 -9.66 9.18 -3.80
CA GLY A 108 -10.90 8.89 -4.52
C GLY A 108 -11.81 7.88 -3.80
N PRO A 109 -13.05 7.72 -4.29
CA PRO A 109 -14.09 6.97 -3.59
C PRO A 109 -13.81 5.45 -3.48
N GLU A 110 -12.99 4.89 -4.36
CA GLU A 110 -12.62 3.46 -4.35
C GLU A 110 -11.48 3.14 -3.37
N ALA A 111 -10.85 4.16 -2.78
CA ALA A 111 -9.67 3.98 -1.92
C ALA A 111 -9.98 3.12 -0.68
N GLU A 112 -11.12 3.33 -0.04
CA GLU A 112 -11.53 2.57 1.15
C GLU A 112 -11.59 1.07 0.87
N ASP A 113 -12.25 0.67 -0.22
CA ASP A 113 -12.39 -0.73 -0.61
C ASP A 113 -11.05 -1.34 -1.06
N ALA A 114 -10.21 -0.58 -1.76
CA ALA A 114 -8.87 -1.01 -2.15
C ALA A 114 -7.98 -1.29 -0.92
N VAL A 115 -8.00 -0.41 0.08
CA VAL A 115 -7.23 -0.55 1.31
C VAL A 115 -7.81 -1.66 2.19
N ARG A 116 -9.15 -1.76 2.31
CA ARG A 116 -9.82 -2.84 3.04
C ARG A 116 -9.47 -4.21 2.45
N ARG A 117 -9.50 -4.37 1.13
CA ARG A 117 -9.07 -5.60 0.44
C ARG A 117 -7.61 -5.93 0.76
N THR A 118 -6.74 -4.92 0.74
CA THR A 118 -5.32 -5.12 1.03
C THR A 118 -5.10 -5.57 2.48
N ALA A 119 -5.85 -5.00 3.42
CA ALA A 119 -5.79 -5.36 4.83
C ALA A 119 -6.27 -6.79 5.12
N ALA A 120 -7.10 -7.37 4.25
CA ALA A 120 -7.60 -8.74 4.37
C ALA A 120 -6.57 -9.80 3.97
N PHE A 121 -5.44 -9.42 3.35
CA PHE A 121 -4.42 -10.39 2.99
C PHE A 121 -3.68 -10.93 4.23
N PRO A 122 -3.48 -12.26 4.33
CA PRO A 122 -2.81 -12.88 5.48
C PRO A 122 -1.34 -12.47 5.60
N HIS A 123 -0.76 -11.96 4.53
CA HIS A 123 0.64 -11.53 4.44
C HIS A 123 0.78 -10.02 4.27
N ALA A 124 -0.27 -9.24 4.57
CA ALA A 124 -0.14 -7.79 4.66
C ALA A 124 0.91 -7.42 5.71
N ALA A 125 1.71 -6.39 5.41
CA ALA A 125 2.72 -5.89 6.33
C ALA A 125 2.08 -5.41 7.66
N ASP A 126 2.91 -5.30 8.70
CA ASP A 126 2.46 -4.81 10.00
C ASP A 126 2.09 -3.33 9.90
N ILE A 127 2.90 -2.58 9.15
CA ILE A 127 2.60 -1.22 8.72
C ILE A 127 2.77 -1.16 7.21
N MET A 128 1.69 -0.89 6.50
CA MET A 128 1.75 -0.50 5.10
C MET A 128 1.72 1.02 5.02
N VAL A 129 2.61 1.61 4.23
CA VAL A 129 2.80 3.06 4.11
C VAL A 129 2.47 3.46 2.69
N ASN A 130 1.48 4.33 2.49
CA ASN A 130 1.28 4.96 1.20
C ASN A 130 1.94 6.33 1.20
N SER A 131 2.63 6.66 0.12
CA SER A 131 3.20 7.99 -0.03
C SER A 131 2.15 9.09 0.01
N ALA A 132 2.60 10.32 0.23
CA ALA A 132 1.78 11.49 -0.05
C ALA A 132 1.38 11.53 -1.53
N TYR A 133 0.22 12.14 -1.80
CA TYR A 133 -0.36 12.31 -3.13
C TYR A 133 -0.90 13.73 -3.26
N ASP A 134 -0.52 14.42 -4.33
CA ASP A 134 -1.08 15.71 -4.70
C ASP A 134 -2.11 15.51 -5.83
N PRO A 135 -3.42 15.64 -5.54
CA PRO A 135 -4.48 15.47 -6.54
C PRO A 135 -4.50 16.55 -7.61
N THR A 136 -3.87 17.71 -7.36
CA THR A 136 -3.80 18.82 -8.33
C THR A 136 -2.81 18.51 -9.45
N THR A 137 -1.67 17.92 -9.09
CA THR A 137 -0.59 17.61 -10.04
C THR A 137 -0.52 16.15 -10.44
N GLY A 138 -1.27 15.28 -9.77
CA GLY A 138 -1.22 13.83 -9.98
C GLY A 138 0.05 13.17 -9.41
N ARG A 139 0.84 13.90 -8.61
CA ARG A 139 2.18 13.45 -8.16
C ARG A 139 2.11 12.60 -6.90
N VAL A 140 2.89 11.52 -6.89
CA VAL A 140 3.16 10.68 -5.73
C VAL A 140 4.64 10.75 -5.36
N HIS A 141 5.00 10.36 -4.13
CA HIS A 141 6.41 10.28 -3.71
C HIS A 141 6.89 8.83 -3.78
N ALA A 142 7.91 8.57 -4.60
CA ALA A 142 8.57 7.28 -4.62
C ALA A 142 9.43 7.10 -3.36
N PHE A 143 9.35 5.93 -2.73
CA PHE A 143 10.26 5.49 -1.66
C PHE A 143 11.53 4.81 -2.21
N GLU A 144 11.61 4.59 -3.51
CA GLU A 144 12.77 4.01 -4.19
C GLU A 144 13.49 5.04 -5.09
N ALA A 145 14.75 4.74 -5.43
CA ALA A 145 15.60 5.59 -6.26
C ALA A 145 15.33 5.40 -7.77
N GLN A 146 14.08 5.23 -8.17
CA GLN A 146 13.66 5.09 -9.57
C GLN A 146 12.94 6.34 -10.07
N ILE A 147 12.99 6.58 -11.39
CA ILE A 147 12.32 7.72 -12.03
C ILE A 147 10.80 7.48 -12.13
N GLY A 148 10.39 6.22 -12.35
CA GLY A 148 9.00 5.78 -12.33
C GLY A 148 8.63 5.18 -10.98
N SER A 149 7.33 5.18 -10.66
CA SER A 149 6.81 4.66 -9.39
C SER A 149 5.40 4.13 -9.57
N HIS A 150 5.07 3.08 -8.83
CA HIS A 150 3.73 2.49 -8.78
C HIS A 150 3.52 1.72 -7.46
N GLY A 151 2.36 1.08 -7.31
CA GLY A 151 2.10 0.06 -6.28
C GLY A 151 1.31 0.59 -5.09
N GLY A 152 1.44 1.87 -4.76
CA GLY A 152 0.54 2.56 -3.84
C GLY A 152 -0.68 3.15 -4.55
N LEU A 153 -1.51 3.86 -3.79
CA LEU A 153 -2.61 4.67 -4.30
C LEU A 153 -2.13 6.06 -4.72
N GLY A 154 -2.90 6.68 -5.62
CA GLY A 154 -2.70 8.04 -6.10
C GLY A 154 -2.00 8.11 -7.46
N GLY A 155 -2.22 9.22 -8.17
CA GLY A 155 -1.64 9.51 -9.46
C GLY A 155 -2.28 8.77 -10.63
N SER A 156 -1.62 8.79 -11.78
CA SER A 156 -2.15 8.26 -13.04
C SER A 156 -2.34 6.74 -13.04
N GLN A 157 -1.70 6.00 -12.13
CA GLN A 157 -1.86 4.54 -12.01
C GLN A 157 -3.29 4.11 -11.66
N GLY A 158 -4.10 5.01 -11.09
CA GLY A 158 -5.53 4.75 -10.82
C GLY A 158 -6.44 4.87 -12.05
N HIS A 159 -5.95 5.35 -13.19
CA HIS A 159 -6.76 5.69 -14.37
C HIS A 159 -6.58 4.67 -15.50
N ALA A 160 -6.93 3.41 -15.25
CA ALA A 160 -6.89 2.35 -16.25
C ALA A 160 -8.11 2.41 -17.20
N PHE A 161 -7.94 1.94 -18.43
CA PHE A 161 -9.04 1.72 -19.38
C PHE A 161 -8.95 0.33 -20.01
N LEU A 162 -10.10 -0.21 -20.42
CA LEU A 162 -10.20 -1.49 -21.11
C LEU A 162 -10.90 -1.29 -22.46
N LEU A 163 -10.17 -1.51 -23.55
CA LEU A 163 -10.72 -1.55 -24.90
C LEU A 163 -11.06 -3.00 -25.29
N ARG A 164 -12.22 -3.22 -25.89
CA ARG A 164 -12.70 -4.54 -26.31
C ARG A 164 -13.38 -4.50 -27.70
N PRO A 165 -13.40 -5.60 -28.45
CA PRO A 165 -14.31 -5.79 -29.58
C PRO A 165 -15.78 -5.67 -29.14
N ALA A 166 -16.63 -5.13 -30.04
CA ALA A 166 -18.03 -4.88 -29.76
C ALA A 166 -18.86 -6.18 -29.68
N GLU A 167 -18.37 -7.24 -30.32
CA GLU A 167 -19.00 -8.57 -30.41
C GLU A 167 -18.97 -9.33 -29.08
N LEU A 168 -18.04 -9.00 -28.19
CA LEU A 168 -17.97 -9.60 -26.86
C LEU A 168 -19.10 -9.08 -25.97
N SER A 169 -19.36 -9.73 -24.85
CA SER A 169 -20.25 -9.19 -23.83
C SER A 169 -19.64 -7.96 -23.10
N PRO A 170 -20.44 -7.01 -22.59
CA PRO A 170 -19.95 -5.93 -21.71
C PRO A 170 -19.15 -6.48 -20.52
N PRO A 171 -18.05 -5.83 -20.10
CA PRO A 171 -17.20 -6.34 -19.02
C PRO A 171 -17.98 -6.49 -17.70
N VAL A 172 -18.79 -5.49 -17.37
CA VAL A 172 -19.70 -5.44 -16.23
C VAL A 172 -21.07 -4.91 -16.66
N PRO A 173 -22.13 -5.11 -15.86
CA PRO A 173 -23.44 -4.48 -16.07
C PRO A 173 -23.34 -2.95 -16.17
N GLU A 174 -24.36 -2.35 -16.80
CA GLU A 174 -24.43 -0.89 -16.93
C GLU A 174 -24.52 -0.22 -15.55
N GLY A 175 -23.69 0.82 -15.34
CA GLY A 175 -23.60 1.53 -14.07
C GLY A 175 -22.62 0.95 -13.05
N GLU A 176 -22.02 -0.22 -13.32
CA GLU A 176 -20.97 -0.79 -12.46
C GLU A 176 -19.56 -0.41 -12.92
N ILE A 177 -18.63 -0.33 -11.96
CA ILE A 177 -17.20 -0.06 -12.23
C ILE A 177 -16.43 -1.38 -12.12
N LEU A 178 -15.65 -1.69 -13.15
CA LEU A 178 -14.76 -2.86 -13.14
C LEU A 178 -13.52 -2.55 -12.28
N THR A 179 -13.51 -3.07 -11.05
CA THR A 179 -12.43 -2.80 -10.09
C THR A 179 -11.56 -4.03 -9.82
N GLY A 180 -10.25 -3.87 -9.97
CA GLY A 180 -9.24 -4.83 -9.54
C GLY A 180 -8.98 -5.99 -10.52
N ALA A 181 -7.78 -6.55 -10.42
CA ALA A 181 -7.27 -7.55 -11.34
C ALA A 181 -8.10 -8.85 -11.37
N GLU A 182 -8.72 -9.24 -10.26
CA GLU A 182 -9.56 -10.45 -10.20
C GLU A 182 -10.84 -10.31 -11.01
N ALA A 183 -11.48 -9.13 -10.97
CA ALA A 183 -12.67 -8.87 -11.77
C ALA A 183 -12.31 -8.83 -13.25
N VAL A 184 -11.21 -8.15 -13.60
CA VAL A 184 -10.66 -8.14 -14.97
C VAL A 184 -10.36 -9.56 -15.45
N HIS A 185 -9.76 -10.40 -14.61
CA HIS A 185 -9.48 -11.80 -14.95
C HIS A 185 -10.76 -12.58 -15.26
N ARG A 186 -11.82 -12.44 -14.46
CA ARG A 186 -13.11 -13.10 -14.72
C ARG A 186 -13.72 -12.67 -16.04
N VAL A 187 -13.63 -11.37 -16.37
CA VAL A 187 -14.07 -10.84 -17.68
C VAL A 187 -13.28 -11.49 -18.81
N PHE A 188 -11.95 -11.55 -18.72
CA PHE A 188 -11.12 -12.15 -19.75
C PHE A 188 -11.37 -13.65 -19.90
N ARG A 189 -11.59 -14.39 -18.80
CA ARG A 189 -11.96 -15.80 -18.85
C ARG A 189 -13.31 -16.03 -19.53
N ARG A 190 -14.30 -15.17 -19.27
CA ARG A 190 -15.61 -15.22 -19.92
C ARG A 190 -15.49 -14.95 -21.43
N TRP A 191 -14.76 -13.91 -21.82
CA TRP A 191 -14.56 -13.58 -23.23
C TRP A 191 -13.81 -14.67 -24.01
N LEU A 192 -12.82 -15.33 -23.40
CA LEU A 192 -12.18 -16.49 -24.03
C LEU A 192 -13.20 -17.59 -24.37
N ALA A 193 -14.11 -17.89 -23.44
CA ALA A 193 -15.17 -18.88 -23.68
C ALA A 193 -16.18 -18.42 -24.75
N GLU A 194 -16.49 -17.13 -24.84
CA GLU A 194 -17.35 -16.57 -25.91
C GLU A 194 -16.70 -16.71 -27.30
N THR A 195 -15.37 -16.63 -27.38
CA THR A 195 -14.63 -16.77 -28.65
C THR A 195 -14.36 -18.22 -29.06
N GLU A 196 -14.39 -19.15 -28.10
CA GLU A 196 -14.18 -20.58 -28.33
C GLU A 196 -15.49 -21.34 -28.63
N ALA A 197 -16.65 -20.69 -28.44
CA ALA A 197 -17.94 -21.27 -28.77
C ALA A 197 -18.11 -21.36 -30.31
N PRO A 198 -18.44 -22.55 -30.85
CA PRO A 198 -18.63 -22.74 -32.30
C PRO A 198 -19.83 -21.99 -32.87
#